data_AF-A0A1F2WGB5-F1
#
_entry.id   AF-A0A1F2WGB5-F1
#
_cell.length_a   1.000
_cell.length_b   1.000
_cell.length_c   1.000
_cell.angle_alpha   90.00
_cell.angle_beta   90.00
_cell.angle_gamma   90.00
#
_symmetry.space_group_name_H-M   'P 1'
#
loop_
_entity.id
_entity.type
_entity.pdbx_description
1 polymer ?
#
loop_
_entity_poly.entity_id
_entity_poly.type
_entity_poly.pdbx_seq_one_letter_code
_entity_poly.pdbx_strand_id
1 'polypeptide(L)'
;MGAIVVGVGPGTFTGVRIAVATARALSLALDVPVLGVSTLGAMAAAAALGLARGGLVCARAKRGEAPGAVLGPAPGAEMPLMVVPVVDARRGQVFFGIYEAVERPAHVDGAELGAGPLWARTSAFAACDKEALAQAVTAPSLVVAEDHELLGELPTGVASAVVEVAAEWLVIGQESLDEPGGGPCGWRVGSWLREALAGNVPVWPEGVKPIYVRAPDADVHITKMKDPWVRTAGGRGSPAER
;
A
#
# COMPACT_ATOMS: atom_id res chain seq x y z
N MET A 1 -10.04 -18.61 15.30
CA MET A 1 -9.45 -17.56 14.44
C MET A 1 -9.80 -17.90 13.00
N GLY A 2 -10.12 -16.93 12.14
CA GLY A 2 -10.58 -17.19 10.77
C GLY A 2 -9.49 -17.15 9.70
N ALA A 3 -8.52 -16.24 9.83
CA ALA A 3 -7.37 -16.07 8.92
C ALA A 3 -6.25 -15.31 9.63
N ILE A 4 -5.07 -15.29 9.00
CA ILE A 4 -3.94 -14.44 9.35
C ILE A 4 -3.73 -13.42 8.22
N VAL A 5 -3.64 -12.14 8.55
CA VAL A 5 -3.29 -11.09 7.58
C VAL A 5 -1.90 -10.56 7.94
N VAL A 6 -1.04 -10.39 6.94
CA VAL A 6 0.34 -9.98 7.13
C VAL A 6 0.75 -8.92 6.12
N GLY A 7 1.50 -7.92 6.61
CA GLY A 7 2.16 -6.94 5.75
C GLY A 7 3.26 -7.62 4.92
N VAL A 8 3.15 -7.57 3.59
CA VAL A 8 4.17 -8.12 2.67
C VAL A 8 5.15 -7.07 2.17
N GLY A 9 5.08 -5.85 2.68
CA GLY A 9 5.93 -4.74 2.27
C GLY A 9 5.30 -3.84 1.20
N PRO A 10 6.08 -2.91 0.62
CA PRO A 10 7.50 -2.67 0.90
C PRO A 10 7.75 -2.19 2.35
N GLY A 11 9.00 -2.36 2.82
CA GLY A 11 9.41 -2.08 4.19
C GLY A 11 10.77 -2.70 4.49
N THR A 12 11.15 -2.78 5.77
CA THR A 12 12.47 -3.32 6.14
C THR A 12 12.64 -4.78 5.69
N PHE A 13 13.75 -5.08 5.01
CA PHE A 13 14.01 -6.42 4.47
C PHE A 13 13.90 -7.53 5.54
N THR A 14 14.51 -7.29 6.70
CA THR A 14 14.46 -8.22 7.83
C THR A 14 13.05 -8.32 8.41
N GLY A 15 12.38 -7.18 8.66
CA GLY A 15 11.05 -7.16 9.27
C GLY A 15 9.99 -7.86 8.42
N VAL A 16 9.94 -7.57 7.11
CA VAL A 16 8.97 -8.19 6.19
C VAL A 16 9.19 -9.70 6.11
N ARG A 17 10.46 -10.16 6.05
CA ARG A 17 10.74 -11.61 6.00
C ARG A 17 10.38 -12.32 7.29
N ILE A 18 10.63 -11.70 8.45
CA ILE A 18 10.21 -12.25 9.74
C ILE A 18 8.68 -12.33 9.78
N ALA A 19 7.98 -11.23 9.46
CA ALA A 19 6.52 -11.18 9.48
C ALA A 19 5.89 -12.26 8.59
N VAL A 20 6.33 -12.38 7.34
CA VAL A 20 5.81 -13.39 6.40
C VAL A 20 6.14 -14.81 6.87
N ALA A 21 7.35 -15.08 7.36
CA ALA A 21 7.73 -16.41 7.86
C ALA A 21 6.90 -16.80 9.09
N THR A 22 6.71 -15.88 10.04
CA THR A 22 5.88 -16.09 11.22
C THR A 22 4.42 -16.33 10.85
N ALA A 23 3.85 -15.52 9.94
CA ALA A 23 2.47 -15.67 9.49
C ALA A 23 2.23 -17.03 8.80
N ARG A 24 3.17 -17.48 7.96
CA ARG A 24 3.13 -18.80 7.32
C ARG A 24 3.20 -19.94 8.34
N ALA A 25 4.12 -19.84 9.32
CA ALA A 25 4.26 -20.86 10.36
C ALA A 25 3.00 -20.97 11.24
N LEU A 26 2.42 -19.83 11.63
CA LEU A 26 1.17 -19.79 12.38
C LEU A 26 -0.01 -20.30 11.56
N SER A 27 -0.09 -19.96 10.27
CA SER A 27 -1.11 -20.44 9.35
C SER A 27 -1.09 -21.96 9.23
N LEU A 28 0.11 -22.54 9.10
CA LEU A 28 0.29 -23.99 9.08
C LEU A 28 -0.09 -24.65 10.41
N ALA A 29 0.29 -24.05 11.54
CA ALA A 29 0.02 -24.62 12.86
C ALA A 29 -1.46 -24.54 13.26
N LEU A 30 -2.16 -23.50 12.81
CA LEU A 30 -3.57 -23.24 13.15
C LEU A 30 -4.55 -23.75 12.08
N ASP A 31 -4.06 -24.23 10.94
CA ASP A 31 -4.84 -24.63 9.78
C ASP A 31 -5.83 -23.53 9.32
N VAL A 32 -5.30 -22.30 9.21
CA VAL A 32 -6.06 -21.12 8.76
C VAL A 32 -5.37 -20.47 7.56
N PRO A 33 -6.11 -19.84 6.63
CA PRO A 33 -5.52 -19.14 5.50
C PRO A 33 -4.65 -17.94 5.94
N VAL A 34 -3.66 -17.60 5.11
CA VAL A 34 -2.82 -16.40 5.30
C VAL A 34 -2.88 -15.50 4.07
N LEU A 35 -3.01 -14.19 4.32
CA LEU A 35 -3.25 -13.18 3.29
C LEU A 35 -2.19 -12.10 3.40
N GLY A 36 -1.56 -11.77 2.27
CA GLY A 36 -0.55 -10.73 2.18
C GLY A 36 -1.17 -9.41 1.73
N VAL A 37 -0.93 -8.33 2.46
CA VAL A 37 -1.38 -6.97 2.12
C VAL A 37 -0.19 -6.03 2.06
N SER A 38 -0.18 -5.11 1.10
CA SER A 38 0.91 -4.14 0.98
C SER A 38 0.88 -3.11 2.10
N THR A 39 2.06 -2.74 2.62
CA THR A 39 2.21 -1.63 3.58
C THR A 39 1.70 -0.32 2.98
N LEU A 40 2.03 -0.05 1.72
CA LEU A 40 1.63 1.18 1.03
C LEU A 40 0.11 1.21 0.78
N GLY A 41 -0.46 0.06 0.41
CA GLY A 41 -1.91 -0.10 0.33
C GLY A 41 -2.58 0.16 1.69
N ALA A 42 -2.08 -0.42 2.78
CA ALA A 42 -2.58 -0.16 4.13
C ALA A 42 -2.57 1.34 4.50
N MET A 43 -1.50 2.06 4.17
CA MET A 43 -1.44 3.51 4.39
C MET A 43 -2.43 4.29 3.54
N ALA A 44 -2.63 3.91 2.27
CA ALA A 44 -3.64 4.50 1.42
C ALA A 44 -5.05 4.26 1.98
N ALA A 45 -5.36 3.05 2.46
CA ALA A 45 -6.61 2.73 3.12
C ALA A 45 -6.86 3.58 4.38
N ALA A 46 -5.81 3.76 5.22
CA ALA A 46 -5.87 4.60 6.40
C ALA A 46 -6.13 6.08 6.05
N ALA A 47 -5.48 6.59 4.99
CA ALA A 47 -5.72 7.94 4.48
C ALA A 47 -7.16 8.11 3.99
N ALA A 48 -7.71 7.14 3.25
CA ALA A 48 -9.08 7.18 2.76
C ALA A 48 -10.08 7.28 3.90
N LEU A 49 -9.89 6.45 4.94
CA LEU A 49 -10.75 6.45 6.11
C LEU A 49 -10.61 7.74 6.93
N GLY A 50 -9.40 8.27 7.06
CA GLY A 50 -9.14 9.53 7.71
C GLY A 50 -9.85 10.69 7.01
N LEU A 51 -9.80 10.75 5.68
CA LEU A 51 -10.53 11.74 4.88
C LEU A 51 -12.05 11.59 5.04
N ALA A 52 -12.57 10.36 4.92
CA ALA A 52 -13.99 10.07 5.05
C ALA A 52 -14.58 10.46 6.41
N ARG A 53 -13.79 10.33 7.48
CA ARG A 53 -14.19 10.67 8.85
C ARG A 53 -13.84 12.10 9.25
N GLY A 54 -13.21 12.87 8.37
CA GLY A 54 -12.67 14.20 8.69
C GLY A 54 -11.57 14.18 9.76
N GLY A 55 -10.97 13.01 10.03
CA GLY A 55 -9.95 12.81 11.05
C GLY A 55 -8.51 12.90 10.53
N LEU A 56 -8.31 13.00 9.22
CA LEU A 56 -6.99 13.19 8.64
C LEU A 56 -6.56 14.66 8.74
N VAL A 57 -5.42 14.88 9.40
CA VAL A 57 -4.78 16.18 9.48
C VAL A 57 -3.78 16.32 8.34
N CYS A 58 -4.01 17.30 7.46
CA CYS A 58 -3.16 17.54 6.30
C CYS A 58 -2.40 18.87 6.45
N ALA A 59 -1.15 18.92 6.03
CA ALA A 59 -0.43 20.15 5.77
C ALA A 59 -0.44 20.42 4.25
N ARG A 60 -0.56 21.67 3.82
CA ARG A 60 -0.48 22.03 2.39
C ARG A 60 0.77 22.83 2.12
N ALA A 61 1.54 22.42 1.10
CA ALA A 61 2.65 23.22 0.61
C ALA A 61 2.10 24.53 -0.01
N LYS A 62 2.37 25.66 0.65
CA LYS A 62 2.13 27.02 0.14
C LYS A 62 3.47 27.70 -0.15
N ARG A 63 3.49 28.57 -1.17
CA ARG A 63 4.68 29.38 -1.49
C ARG A 63 4.97 30.34 -0.33
N GLY A 64 6.12 30.20 0.32
CA GLY A 64 6.67 31.18 1.27
C GLY A 64 6.26 31.04 2.74
N GLU A 65 5.66 29.91 3.16
CA GLU A 65 5.34 29.64 4.57
C GLU A 65 6.19 28.48 5.13
N ALA A 66 6.55 28.57 6.41
CA ALA A 66 7.26 27.52 7.13
C ALA A 66 6.41 26.24 7.25
N PRO A 67 7.03 25.04 7.26
CA PRO A 67 6.30 23.78 7.42
C PRO A 67 5.61 23.74 8.79
N GLY A 68 4.29 23.54 8.81
CA GLY A 68 3.53 23.39 10.08
C GLY A 68 2.07 23.83 10.10
N ALA A 69 1.50 24.33 8.99
CA ALA A 69 0.07 24.67 8.96
C ALA A 69 -0.80 23.40 8.87
N VAL A 70 -1.34 22.99 10.03
CA VAL A 70 -2.40 21.98 10.14
C VAL A 70 -3.67 22.52 9.48
N LEU A 71 -4.04 21.93 8.35
CA LEU A 71 -5.35 22.06 7.73
C LEU A 71 -6.05 20.71 7.92
N GLY A 72 -7.08 20.69 8.76
CA GLY A 72 -8.16 19.72 8.54
C GLY A 72 -8.69 19.89 7.10
N PRO A 73 -9.41 18.92 6.52
CA PRO A 73 -10.02 19.10 5.21
C PRO A 73 -10.81 20.41 5.27
N ALA A 74 -10.33 21.45 4.57
CA ALA A 74 -11.01 22.73 4.62
C ALA A 74 -12.45 22.48 4.12
N PRO A 75 -13.49 23.01 4.77
CA PRO A 75 -14.85 22.86 4.25
C PRO A 75 -14.87 23.41 2.81
N GLY A 76 -15.12 22.52 1.85
CA GLY A 76 -15.06 22.82 0.41
C GLY A 76 -13.72 22.50 -0.29
N ALA A 77 -12.73 21.91 0.38
CA ALA A 77 -11.55 21.37 -0.30
C ALA A 77 -11.97 20.17 -1.16
N GLU A 78 -11.73 20.28 -2.47
CA GLU A 78 -11.91 19.16 -3.38
C GLU A 78 -11.09 17.96 -2.89
N MET A 79 -11.73 16.78 -2.88
CA MET A 79 -11.09 15.54 -2.51
C MET A 79 -9.84 15.30 -3.37
N PRO A 80 -8.70 14.90 -2.79
CA PRO A 80 -7.51 14.66 -3.58
C PRO A 80 -7.77 13.53 -4.58
N LEU A 81 -7.54 13.84 -5.86
CA LEU A 81 -7.69 12.89 -6.97
C LEU A 81 -6.58 11.82 -6.98
N MET A 82 -5.54 12.00 -6.16
CA MET A 82 -4.40 11.09 -6.06
C MET A 82 -3.91 11.02 -4.62
N VAL A 83 -3.57 9.81 -4.16
CA VAL A 83 -2.84 9.57 -2.91
C VAL A 83 -1.52 8.85 -3.19
N VAL A 84 -0.46 9.28 -2.51
CA VAL A 84 0.90 8.75 -2.63
C VAL A 84 1.38 8.32 -1.25
N PRO A 85 1.16 7.06 -0.84
CA PRO A 85 1.73 6.52 0.38
C PRO A 85 3.26 6.40 0.26
N VAL A 86 3.96 6.67 1.36
CA VAL A 86 5.42 6.72 1.44
C VAL A 86 5.92 6.09 2.75
N VAL A 87 6.89 5.18 2.66
CA VAL A 87 7.58 4.58 3.83
C VAL A 87 9.10 4.61 3.64
N ASP A 88 9.84 4.57 4.75
CA ASP A 88 11.31 4.60 4.76
C ASP A 88 11.91 3.38 4.04
N ALA A 89 12.73 3.64 3.01
CA ALA A 89 13.53 2.63 2.32
C ALA A 89 14.97 2.54 2.84
N ARG A 90 15.29 3.27 3.92
CA ARG A 90 16.61 3.50 4.52
C ARG A 90 17.53 4.32 3.61
N ARG A 91 18.65 4.77 4.18
CA ARG A 91 19.71 5.50 3.45
C ARG A 91 19.23 6.77 2.73
N GLY A 92 18.23 7.45 3.28
CA GLY A 92 17.67 8.66 2.67
C GLY A 92 16.72 8.37 1.52
N GLN A 93 16.29 7.13 1.32
CA GLN A 93 15.35 6.74 0.28
C GLN A 93 13.98 6.44 0.86
N VAL A 94 12.98 6.46 -0.01
CA VAL A 94 11.60 6.13 0.30
C VAL A 94 11.02 5.14 -0.71
N PHE A 95 10.18 4.24 -0.23
CA PHE A 95 9.28 3.45 -1.06
C PHE A 95 7.96 4.20 -1.21
N PHE A 96 7.39 4.21 -2.41
CA PHE A 96 6.11 4.85 -2.67
C PHE A 96 5.27 4.09 -3.69
N GLY A 97 3.97 4.41 -3.70
CA GLY A 97 3.00 3.95 -4.69
C GLY A 97 2.13 5.11 -5.14
N ILE A 98 1.55 5.02 -6.33
CA ILE A 98 0.62 6.03 -6.84
C ILE A 98 -0.76 5.39 -6.95
N TYR A 99 -1.72 6.06 -6.32
CA TYR A 99 -3.12 5.65 -6.32
C TYR A 99 -3.98 6.82 -6.81
N GLU A 100 -4.85 6.58 -7.78
CA GLU A 100 -5.74 7.59 -8.37
C GLU A 100 -7.20 7.31 -8.01
N ALA A 101 -7.97 8.38 -7.85
CA ALA A 101 -9.40 8.29 -7.58
C ALA A 101 -10.14 7.67 -8.76
N VAL A 102 -10.92 6.64 -8.47
CA VAL A 102 -11.79 5.97 -9.42
C VAL A 102 -13.24 6.14 -8.98
N GLU A 103 -14.15 6.08 -9.95
CA GLU A 103 -15.58 6.14 -9.66
C GLU A 103 -15.98 4.96 -8.76
N ARG A 104 -16.57 5.28 -7.61
CA ARG A 104 -17.12 4.27 -6.73
C ARG A 104 -18.46 3.81 -7.33
N PRO A 105 -18.64 2.50 -7.60
CA PRO A 105 -19.95 2.00 -8.00
C PRO A 105 -20.96 2.29 -6.89
N ALA A 106 -22.19 2.69 -7.26
CA ALA A 106 -23.21 3.08 -6.27
C ALA A 106 -23.61 1.92 -5.33
N HIS A 107 -23.49 0.68 -5.81
CA HIS A 107 -23.80 -0.54 -5.08
C HIS A 107 -22.85 -1.65 -5.52
N VAL A 108 -22.42 -2.50 -4.59
CA VAL A 108 -21.77 -3.79 -4.89
C VAL A 108 -22.53 -4.85 -4.11
N ASP A 109 -23.11 -5.82 -4.81
CA ASP A 109 -23.86 -6.95 -4.25
C ASP A 109 -24.94 -6.57 -3.20
N GLY A 110 -25.62 -5.44 -3.42
CA GLY A 110 -26.72 -4.98 -2.58
C GLY A 110 -26.32 -4.37 -1.23
N ALA A 111 -25.01 -4.23 -0.95
CA ALA A 111 -24.53 -3.53 0.23
C ALA A 111 -24.28 -2.04 -0.09
N GLU A 112 -24.77 -1.15 0.78
CA GLU A 112 -24.37 0.26 0.75
C GLU A 112 -22.87 0.37 1.02
N LEU A 113 -22.15 1.06 0.12
CA LEU A 113 -20.74 1.35 0.30
C LEU A 113 -20.57 2.54 1.25
N GLY A 114 -19.51 2.51 2.05
CA GLY A 114 -19.20 3.61 2.96
C GLY A 114 -18.90 4.91 2.22
N ALA A 115 -19.18 6.05 2.86
CA ALA A 115 -18.79 7.35 2.37
C ALA A 115 -17.25 7.46 2.33
N GLY A 116 -16.66 7.81 1.19
CA GLY A 116 -15.21 7.98 1.02
C GLY A 116 -14.70 7.72 -0.40
N PRO A 117 -13.46 8.15 -0.71
CA PRO A 117 -12.87 7.93 -2.03
C PRO A 117 -12.63 6.44 -2.28
N LEU A 118 -12.64 6.02 -3.54
CA LEU A 118 -12.13 4.72 -3.98
C LEU A 118 -10.88 5.01 -4.83
N TRP A 119 -9.77 4.33 -4.54
CA TRP A 119 -8.49 4.60 -5.16
C TRP A 119 -7.89 3.36 -5.81
N ALA A 120 -7.54 3.44 -7.09
CA ALA A 120 -6.88 2.35 -7.80
C ALA A 120 -5.37 2.59 -7.90
N ARG A 121 -4.56 1.56 -7.68
CA ARG A 121 -3.11 1.66 -7.88
C ARG A 121 -2.80 1.73 -9.38
N THR A 122 -2.15 2.81 -9.83
CA THR A 122 -1.90 3.05 -11.26
C THR A 122 -0.52 2.60 -11.75
N SER A 123 0.39 2.28 -10.83
CA SER A 123 1.76 1.86 -11.14
C SER A 123 2.28 0.78 -10.19
N ALA A 124 3.39 0.14 -10.56
CA ALA A 124 4.13 -0.69 -9.62
C ALA A 124 4.74 0.18 -8.52
N PHE A 125 4.92 -0.40 -7.33
CA PHE A 125 5.65 0.30 -6.26
C PHE A 125 7.07 0.63 -6.70
N ALA A 126 7.52 1.81 -6.29
CA ALA A 126 8.81 2.36 -6.69
C ALA A 126 9.59 2.85 -5.47
N ALA A 127 10.87 3.14 -5.69
CA ALA A 127 11.76 3.71 -4.70
C ALA A 127 12.53 4.87 -5.31
N CYS A 128 12.78 5.91 -4.51
CA CYS A 128 13.63 7.04 -4.90
C CYS A 128 14.32 7.64 -3.69
N ASP A 129 15.32 8.48 -3.91
CA ASP A 129 15.84 9.36 -2.86
C ASP A 129 14.71 10.30 -2.39
N LYS A 130 14.66 10.60 -1.08
CA LYS A 130 13.56 11.40 -0.52
C LYS A 130 13.49 12.81 -1.13
N GLU A 131 14.63 13.37 -1.52
CA GLU A 131 14.74 14.66 -2.20
C GLU A 131 14.18 14.61 -3.63
N ALA A 132 14.13 13.42 -4.25
CA ALA A 132 13.58 13.22 -5.58
C ALA A 132 12.07 12.93 -5.59
N LEU A 133 11.44 12.68 -4.43
CA LEU A 133 10.01 12.36 -4.32
C LEU A 133 9.13 13.43 -4.98
N ALA A 134 9.51 14.71 -4.88
CA ALA A 134 8.77 15.82 -5.49
C ALA A 134 8.62 15.70 -7.02
N GLN A 135 9.51 14.95 -7.69
CA GLN A 135 9.45 14.72 -9.14
C GLN A 135 8.47 13.61 -9.52
N ALA A 136 8.15 12.73 -8.57
CA ALA A 136 7.23 11.61 -8.76
C ALA A 136 5.77 11.95 -8.42
N VAL A 137 5.52 13.15 -7.86
CA VAL A 137 4.21 13.57 -7.35
C VAL A 137 3.69 14.77 -8.15
N THR A 138 2.46 14.69 -8.63
CA THR A 138 1.77 15.78 -9.35
C THR A 138 0.66 16.39 -8.48
N ALA A 139 0.41 17.68 -8.60
CA ALA A 139 -0.71 18.35 -7.92
C ALA A 139 -1.99 18.28 -8.78
N PRO A 140 -3.19 18.17 -8.19
CA PRO A 140 -3.46 18.03 -6.76
C PRO A 140 -3.33 16.56 -6.28
N SER A 141 -2.54 16.35 -5.23
CA SER A 141 -2.37 15.03 -4.60
C SER A 141 -2.15 15.16 -3.10
N LEU A 142 -2.31 14.03 -2.42
CA LEU A 142 -2.04 13.87 -1.00
C LEU A 142 -0.91 12.85 -0.82
N VAL A 143 0.22 13.28 -0.28
CA VAL A 143 1.31 12.39 0.13
C VAL A 143 1.08 11.96 1.57
N VAL A 144 0.98 10.66 1.83
CA VAL A 144 0.86 10.15 3.21
C VAL A 144 2.12 9.40 3.60
N ALA A 145 2.76 9.82 4.69
CA ALA A 145 4.01 9.24 5.15
C ALA A 145 3.90 8.71 6.57
N GLU A 146 4.74 7.74 6.93
CA GLU A 146 4.82 7.26 8.31
C GLU A 146 5.47 8.28 9.26
N ASP A 147 6.28 9.18 8.70
CA ASP A 147 6.93 10.29 9.41
C ASP A 147 7.08 11.51 8.48
N HIS A 148 6.95 12.71 9.04
CA HIS A 148 7.20 13.96 8.32
C HIS A 148 8.65 14.09 7.84
N GLU A 149 9.63 13.49 8.52
CA GLU A 149 11.06 13.55 8.15
C GLU A 149 11.39 12.86 6.82
N LEU A 150 10.49 11.98 6.37
CA LEU A 150 10.58 11.31 5.07
C LEU A 150 10.18 12.24 3.92
N LEU A 151 9.52 13.35 4.22
CA LEU A 151 9.05 14.29 3.23
C LEU A 151 10.11 15.38 3.01
N GLY A 152 10.63 15.45 1.79
CA GLY A 152 11.36 16.61 1.30
C GLY A 152 10.44 17.80 1.03
N GLU A 153 10.95 18.80 0.30
CA GLU A 153 10.12 19.91 -0.18
C GLU A 153 9.11 19.41 -1.21
N LEU A 154 7.82 19.47 -0.89
CA LEU A 154 6.75 19.07 -1.80
C LEU A 154 6.31 20.22 -2.71
N PRO A 155 5.90 19.93 -3.97
CA PRO A 155 5.40 20.95 -4.89
C PRO A 155 4.19 21.70 -4.34
N THR A 156 4.03 22.97 -4.74
CA THR A 156 2.84 23.75 -4.38
C THR A 156 1.57 23.05 -4.87
N GLY A 157 0.57 22.95 -3.99
CA GLY A 157 -0.68 22.25 -4.31
C GLY A 157 -0.69 20.77 -3.96
N VAL A 158 0.45 20.19 -3.56
CA VAL A 158 0.52 18.88 -2.91
C VAL A 158 0.28 19.07 -1.41
N ALA A 159 -0.64 18.27 -0.87
CA ALA A 159 -0.86 18.15 0.56
C ALA A 159 -0.05 16.97 1.10
N SER A 160 0.27 17.00 2.39
CA SER A 160 0.87 15.87 3.10
C SER A 160 0.15 15.58 4.40
N ALA A 161 0.16 14.32 4.82
CA ALA A 161 -0.31 13.91 6.14
C ALA A 161 0.60 12.81 6.70
N VAL A 162 0.69 12.73 8.02
CA VAL A 162 1.32 11.58 8.67
C VAL A 162 0.26 10.55 9.02
N VAL A 163 0.54 9.31 8.67
CA VAL A 163 -0.31 8.14 8.91
C VAL A 163 0.55 7.05 9.50
N GLU A 164 0.20 6.61 10.71
CA GLU A 164 0.91 5.52 11.36
C GLU A 164 0.79 4.20 10.58
N VAL A 165 1.91 3.49 10.42
CA VAL A 165 1.92 2.12 9.90
C VAL A 165 1.48 1.16 11.01
N ALA A 166 0.16 0.97 11.11
CA ALA A 166 -0.45 0.04 12.06
C ALA A 166 -1.03 -1.21 11.37
N ALA A 167 -0.98 -2.34 12.07
CA ALA A 167 -1.44 -3.63 11.55
C ALA A 167 -2.95 -3.65 11.24
N GLU A 168 -3.74 -2.83 11.93
CA GLU A 168 -5.18 -2.70 11.68
C GLU A 168 -5.50 -2.22 10.26
N TRP A 169 -4.65 -1.39 9.67
CA TRP A 169 -4.83 -0.88 8.31
C TRP A 169 -4.62 -1.94 7.23
N LEU A 170 -4.04 -3.09 7.56
CA LEU A 170 -4.00 -4.25 6.66
C LEU A 170 -5.40 -4.82 6.40
N VAL A 171 -6.37 -4.50 7.25
CA VAL A 171 -7.74 -5.02 7.18
C VAL A 171 -8.77 -3.90 7.04
N ILE A 172 -8.59 -2.82 7.79
CA ILE A 172 -9.52 -1.69 7.83
C ILE A 172 -9.24 -0.73 6.67
N GLY A 173 -10.30 -0.28 5.99
CA GLY A 173 -10.21 0.73 4.93
C GLY A 173 -9.82 0.17 3.56
N GLN A 174 -9.52 -1.13 3.46
CA GLN A 174 -9.15 -1.81 2.22
C GLN A 174 -10.25 -1.72 1.14
N GLU A 175 -11.50 -1.47 1.54
CA GLU A 175 -12.63 -1.19 0.66
C GLU A 175 -12.59 0.18 -0.05
N SER A 176 -11.59 0.98 0.29
CA SER A 176 -11.30 2.25 -0.37
C SER A 176 -10.20 2.10 -1.41
N LEU A 177 -9.74 0.88 -1.69
CA LEU A 177 -8.73 0.59 -2.69
C LEU A 177 -9.27 -0.36 -3.77
N ASP A 178 -8.78 -0.22 -4.99
CA ASP A 178 -8.95 -1.14 -6.10
C ASP A 178 -7.56 -1.67 -6.50
N GLU A 179 -7.22 -2.89 -6.09
CA GLU A 179 -5.91 -3.52 -6.34
C GLU A 179 -6.02 -4.84 -7.14
N PRO A 180 -5.00 -5.17 -7.96
CA PRO A 180 -5.01 -6.40 -8.75
C PRO A 180 -4.89 -7.63 -7.84
N GLY A 181 -6.00 -8.39 -7.78
CA GLY A 181 -6.13 -9.57 -6.93
C GLY A 181 -7.55 -9.77 -6.45
N GLY A 182 -8.53 -9.76 -7.38
CA GLY A 182 -9.90 -10.22 -7.12
C GLY A 182 -10.60 -9.61 -5.90
N GLY A 183 -10.99 -8.34 -6.01
CA GLY A 183 -12.16 -7.78 -5.31
C GLY A 183 -11.88 -6.75 -4.21
N PRO A 184 -12.58 -5.60 -4.22
CA PRO A 184 -12.71 -4.72 -3.05
C PRO A 184 -14.15 -4.74 -2.49
N CYS A 185 -14.35 -4.95 -1.18
CA CYS A 185 -15.65 -4.58 -0.55
C CYS A 185 -15.59 -4.47 1.00
N GLY A 186 -16.63 -3.86 1.62
CA GLY A 186 -16.62 -3.15 2.92
C GLY A 186 -16.80 -3.92 4.25
N TRP A 187 -17.43 -3.24 5.23
CA TRP A 187 -16.82 -2.79 6.49
C TRP A 187 -16.46 -3.83 7.57
N ARG A 188 -15.39 -3.48 8.31
CA ARG A 188 -14.61 -4.22 9.34
C ARG A 188 -13.86 -5.46 8.86
N VAL A 189 -14.42 -6.20 7.90
CA VAL A 189 -13.82 -7.37 7.26
C VAL A 189 -14.23 -7.34 5.79
N GLY A 190 -13.27 -7.10 4.90
CA GLY A 190 -13.58 -6.83 3.51
C GLY A 190 -14.34 -7.96 2.79
N SER A 191 -15.05 -7.60 1.73
CA SER A 191 -15.62 -8.46 0.67
C SER A 191 -14.81 -9.68 0.33
N TRP A 192 -13.64 -9.34 -0.19
CA TRP A 192 -12.59 -10.25 -0.57
C TRP A 192 -12.09 -11.11 0.60
N LEU A 193 -12.02 -10.57 1.83
CA LEU A 193 -11.62 -11.32 3.00
C LEU A 193 -12.72 -12.32 3.39
N ARG A 194 -14.00 -11.93 3.28
CA ARG A 194 -15.15 -12.84 3.48
C ARG A 194 -15.21 -13.91 2.40
N GLU A 195 -14.96 -13.57 1.13
CA GLU A 195 -14.90 -14.52 0.02
C GLU A 195 -13.69 -15.47 0.14
N ALA A 196 -12.51 -14.95 0.46
CA ALA A 196 -11.31 -15.74 0.73
C ALA A 196 -11.50 -16.69 1.93
N LEU A 197 -12.32 -16.28 2.91
CA LEU A 197 -12.72 -17.12 4.05
C LEU A 197 -13.86 -18.11 3.71
N ALA A 198 -14.76 -17.78 2.77
CA ALA A 198 -15.98 -18.53 2.47
C ALA A 198 -15.88 -19.48 1.27
N GLY A 199 -14.96 -19.23 0.32
CA GLY A 199 -14.84 -19.97 -0.92
C GLY A 199 -13.46 -20.60 -1.11
N ASN A 200 -13.41 -21.94 -1.10
CA ASN A 200 -12.50 -22.94 -1.72
C ASN A 200 -11.15 -22.60 -2.40
N VAL A 201 -10.57 -21.42 -2.21
CA VAL A 201 -9.22 -21.07 -2.67
C VAL A 201 -8.35 -20.95 -1.42
N PRO A 202 -7.67 -22.03 -1.01
CA PRO A 202 -6.74 -21.90 0.09
C PRO A 202 -5.62 -20.99 -0.41
N VAL A 203 -5.51 -19.80 0.17
CA VAL A 203 -4.28 -19.01 0.03
C VAL A 203 -3.25 -19.72 0.91
N TRP A 204 -2.67 -20.77 0.32
CA TRP A 204 -1.68 -21.59 0.98
C TRP A 204 -0.49 -20.71 1.37
N PRO A 205 0.18 -20.99 2.50
CA PRO A 205 1.30 -20.19 3.02
C PRO A 205 2.31 -19.79 1.95
N GLU A 206 2.58 -20.67 0.99
CA GLU A 206 3.54 -20.50 -0.10
C GLU A 206 3.18 -19.37 -1.08
N GLY A 207 1.89 -19.00 -1.19
CA GLY A 207 1.38 -17.95 -2.05
C GLY A 207 1.70 -16.53 -1.58
N VAL A 208 1.88 -16.33 -0.27
CA VAL A 208 2.16 -15.00 0.33
C VAL A 208 3.63 -14.65 0.20
N LYS A 209 4.00 -13.77 -0.73
CA LYS A 209 5.40 -13.41 -1.01
C LYS A 209 5.70 -11.98 -0.59
N PRO A 210 6.88 -11.72 -0.01
CA PRO A 210 7.36 -10.36 0.19
C PRO A 210 7.40 -9.58 -1.13
N ILE A 211 7.00 -8.32 -1.09
CA ILE A 211 7.18 -7.36 -2.17
C ILE A 211 8.59 -6.79 -2.03
N TYR A 212 9.43 -7.06 -3.03
CA TYR A 212 10.75 -6.46 -3.14
C TYR A 212 10.70 -5.31 -4.15
N VAL A 213 10.82 -4.09 -3.65
CA VAL A 213 11.03 -2.91 -4.48
C VAL A 213 12.53 -2.65 -4.51
N ARG A 214 13.13 -2.57 -5.70
CA ARG A 214 14.54 -2.23 -5.83
C ARG A 214 14.71 -0.73 -5.78
N ALA A 215 15.61 -0.27 -4.91
CA ALA A 215 16.09 1.10 -4.94
C ALA A 215 16.92 1.37 -6.21
N PRO A 216 16.97 2.61 -6.71
CA PRO A 216 17.78 2.98 -7.87
C PRO A 216 19.28 2.65 -7.72
N ASP A 217 19.79 2.65 -6.48
CA ASP A 217 21.18 2.34 -6.12
C ASP A 217 21.38 0.90 -5.64
N ALA A 218 20.33 0.05 -5.64
CA ALA A 218 20.41 -1.30 -5.07
C ALA A 218 21.50 -2.16 -5.73
N ASP A 219 21.78 -1.93 -7.01
CA ASP A 219 22.83 -2.65 -7.75
C ASP A 219 24.25 -2.19 -7.39
N VAL A 220 24.42 -1.00 -6.79
CA VAL A 220 25.72 -0.47 -6.33
C VAL A 220 26.18 -1.16 -5.04
N HIS A 221 25.23 -1.56 -4.18
CA HIS A 221 25.51 -2.10 -2.85
C HIS A 221 25.11 -3.56 -2.67
N ILE A 222 24.27 -4.13 -3.53
CA ILE A 222 23.73 -5.49 -3.39
C ILE A 222 23.79 -6.23 -4.72
N THR A 223 25.00 -6.65 -5.11
CA THR A 223 25.25 -7.49 -6.31
C THR A 223 24.70 -8.92 -6.23
N LYS A 224 24.22 -9.37 -5.06
CA LYS A 224 23.81 -10.76 -4.80
C LYS A 224 22.32 -11.01 -4.57
N MET A 225 21.47 -9.97 -4.52
CA MET A 225 20.01 -10.18 -4.39
C MET A 225 19.35 -10.25 -5.77
N LYS A 226 19.34 -11.44 -6.36
CA LYS A 226 18.25 -11.82 -7.26
C LYS A 226 17.01 -12.06 -6.41
N ASP A 227 15.85 -11.59 -6.86
CA ASP A 227 14.60 -12.00 -6.24
C ASP A 227 14.50 -13.53 -6.39
N PRO A 228 14.54 -14.30 -5.29
CA PRO A 228 14.49 -15.75 -5.38
C PRO A 228 13.14 -16.26 -5.89
N TRP A 229 12.14 -15.38 -6.04
CA TRP A 229 10.79 -15.69 -6.49
C TRP A 229 10.49 -15.22 -7.92
N VAL A 230 11.40 -14.47 -8.56
CA VAL A 230 11.30 -14.18 -10.01
C VAL A 230 11.63 -15.45 -10.77
N ARG A 231 10.67 -15.98 -11.52
CA ARG A 231 10.96 -16.97 -12.56
C ARG A 231 11.83 -16.28 -13.60
N THR A 232 13.12 -16.62 -13.66
CA THR A 232 13.92 -16.36 -14.85
C THR A 232 13.22 -17.04 -16.03
N ALA A 233 12.69 -16.24 -16.94
CA ALA A 233 12.27 -16.70 -18.25
C ALA A 233 13.52 -17.20 -18.99
N GLY A 234 13.76 -18.51 -18.94
CA GLY A 234 14.92 -19.13 -19.57
C GLY A 234 15.29 -20.44 -18.91
N GLY A 235 14.85 -21.56 -19.50
CA GLY A 235 15.32 -22.89 -19.13
C GLY A 235 14.20 -23.91 -18.90
N ARG A 236 13.43 -24.23 -19.95
CA ARG A 236 12.92 -25.60 -20.13
C ARG A 236 13.14 -25.99 -21.57
N GLY A 237 14.14 -26.84 -21.79
CA GLY A 237 14.20 -27.66 -22.98
C GLY A 237 12.92 -28.49 -23.04
N SER A 238 12.26 -28.43 -24.19
CA SER A 238 11.18 -29.35 -24.56
C SER A 238 11.76 -30.76 -24.69
N PRO A 239 11.16 -31.81 -24.09
CA PRO A 239 11.30 -33.15 -24.59
C PRO A 239 10.27 -33.33 -25.72
N ALA A 240 10.71 -33.16 -26.96
CA ALA A 240 9.93 -33.53 -28.14
C ALA A 240 10.38 -34.91 -28.64
N GLU A 241 9.47 -35.88 -28.50
CA GLU A 241 9.15 -36.97 -29.45
C GLU A 241 10.21 -37.37 -30.50
N ARG A 242 10.94 -38.47 -30.25
CA ARG A 242 10.91 -39.74 -30.99
C ARG A 242 12.03 -40.68 -30.54
#